data_AF-A0A514X0E9-F1
#
_entry.id   AF-A0A514X0E9-F1
#
_cell.length_a   1.000
_cell.length_b   1.000
_cell.length_c   1.000
_cell.angle_alpha   90.00
_cell.angle_beta   90.00
_cell.angle_gamma   90.00
#
_symmetry.space_group_name_H-M   'P 1'
#
loop_
_entity.id
_entity.type
_entity.pdbx_description
1 polymer ?
#
loop_
_entity_poly.entity_id
_entity_poly.type
_entity_poly.pdbx_seq_one_letter_code
_entity_poly.pdbx_strand_id
1 'polypeptide(L)'
;MKSKVLSLITLLTIFSPSAFAFLTPQEESAFVTALNKLSADDGVTFTGVHCSGRSRLCIVKLTMDSNSNACVVDRVMDSSDLITTSADKTVHVAPYAQSAIASCLQKFQ
;
A
#
# COMPACT_ATOMS: atom_id res chain seq x y z
N MET A 1 19.37 -43.18 36.54
CA MET A 1 19.82 -42.52 35.30
C MET A 1 18.84 -41.40 34.96
N LYS A 2 19.30 -40.15 34.92
CA LYS A 2 18.49 -38.96 34.60
C LYS A 2 18.36 -38.89 33.07
N SER A 3 17.18 -39.15 32.52
CA SER A 3 16.93 -38.97 31.08
C SER A 3 16.24 -37.64 30.83
N LYS A 4 16.81 -36.89 29.89
CA LYS A 4 16.55 -35.47 29.65
C LYS A 4 15.28 -35.27 28.85
N VAL A 5 14.51 -34.28 29.30
CA VAL A 5 13.41 -33.63 28.61
C VAL A 5 13.91 -33.12 27.25
N LEU A 6 13.38 -33.66 26.15
CA LEU A 6 13.34 -32.95 24.87
C LEU A 6 11.90 -32.50 24.65
N SER A 7 11.57 -31.32 25.18
CA SER A 7 10.39 -30.58 24.74
C SER A 7 10.74 -29.96 23.39
N LEU A 8 10.25 -30.59 22.33
CA LEU A 8 10.25 -30.06 20.97
C LEU A 8 9.23 -28.91 20.93
N ILE A 9 9.68 -27.69 21.23
CA ILE A 9 8.87 -26.49 21.04
C ILE A 9 8.86 -26.20 19.54
N THR A 10 7.87 -26.76 18.86
CA THR A 10 7.55 -26.42 17.47
C THR A 10 7.09 -24.97 17.46
N LEU A 11 7.99 -24.07 17.06
CA LEU A 11 7.73 -22.65 16.89
C LEU A 11 6.85 -22.44 15.65
N LEU A 12 5.55 -22.72 15.80
CA LEU A 12 4.52 -22.32 14.84
C LEU A 12 4.30 -20.82 15.01
N THR A 13 5.13 -20.02 14.35
CA THR A 13 4.80 -18.62 14.06
C THR A 13 3.63 -18.64 13.07
N ILE A 14 2.43 -18.71 13.62
CA ILE A 14 1.18 -18.52 12.89
C ILE A 14 1.24 -17.11 12.32
N PHE A 15 1.45 -17.01 11.01
CA PHE A 15 1.20 -15.82 10.23
C PHE A 15 -0.21 -15.34 10.58
N SER A 16 -0.29 -14.31 11.42
CA SER A 16 -1.56 -13.65 11.68
C SER A 16 -1.97 -13.02 10.35
N PRO A 17 -3.08 -13.44 9.71
CA PRO A 17 -3.57 -12.72 8.56
C PRO A 17 -3.84 -11.29 9.03
N SER A 18 -3.10 -10.33 8.50
CA SER A 18 -3.28 -8.92 8.78
C SER A 18 -4.74 -8.59 8.50
N ALA A 19 -5.46 -8.25 9.57
CA ALA A 19 -6.89 -8.02 9.54
C ALA A 19 -7.22 -6.90 8.54
N PHE A 20 -7.84 -7.27 7.42
CA PHE A 20 -8.49 -6.39 6.45
C PHE A 20 -7.60 -5.26 5.90
N ALA A 21 -6.48 -5.59 5.27
CA ALA A 21 -5.81 -4.66 4.36
C ALA A 21 -6.44 -4.81 2.95
N PHE A 22 -6.71 -3.69 2.26
CA PHE A 22 -7.24 -3.73 0.90
C PHE A 22 -6.23 -4.29 -0.11
N LEU A 23 -4.94 -4.09 0.16
CA LEU A 23 -3.85 -4.53 -0.69
C LEU A 23 -2.97 -5.51 0.10
N THR A 24 -2.50 -6.55 -0.58
CA THR A 24 -1.38 -7.36 -0.10
C THR A 24 -0.09 -6.53 -0.11
N PRO A 25 0.96 -6.89 0.66
CA PRO A 25 2.24 -6.16 0.63
C PRO A 25 2.88 -6.08 -0.78
N GLN A 26 2.62 -7.09 -1.62
CA GLN A 26 3.08 -7.10 -3.02
C GLN A 26 2.32 -6.07 -3.86
N GLU A 27 1.00 -5.98 -3.69
CA GLU A 27 0.17 -4.98 -4.35
C GLU A 27 0.46 -3.57 -3.85
N GLU A 28 0.74 -3.37 -2.56
CA GLU A 28 1.18 -2.09 -2.01
C GLU A 28 2.46 -1.59 -2.70
N SER A 29 3.45 -2.48 -2.84
CA SER A 29 4.71 -2.17 -3.54
C SER A 29 4.48 -1.88 -5.03
N ALA A 30 3.64 -2.66 -5.69
CA ALA A 30 3.29 -2.47 -7.09
C ALA A 30 2.51 -1.15 -7.32
N PHE A 31 1.61 -0.80 -6.40
CA PHE A 31 0.85 0.44 -6.42
C PHE A 31 1.77 1.67 -6.29
N VAL A 32 2.69 1.67 -5.30
CA VAL A 32 3.69 2.73 -5.14
C VAL A 32 4.59 2.86 -6.38
N THR A 33 4.99 1.72 -6.97
CA THR A 33 5.76 1.71 -8.21
C THR A 33 4.97 2.32 -9.37
N ALA A 34 3.69 1.97 -9.50
CA ALA A 34 2.81 2.52 -10.54
C ALA A 34 2.58 4.03 -10.36
N LEU A 35 2.42 4.51 -9.12
CA LEU A 35 2.31 5.95 -8.82
C LEU A 35 3.57 6.72 -9.22
N ASN A 36 4.75 6.21 -8.86
CA ASN A 36 6.02 6.83 -9.25
C ASN A 36 6.22 6.87 -10.78
N LYS A 37 5.72 5.87 -11.51
CA LYS A 37 5.73 5.91 -12.99
C LYS A 37 4.81 7.00 -13.55
N LEU A 38 3.68 7.28 -12.90
CA LEU A 38 2.74 8.30 -13.35
C LEU A 38 3.21 9.73 -13.04
N SER A 39 3.98 9.93 -11.97
CA SER A 39 4.41 11.26 -11.49
C SER A 39 5.90 11.53 -11.69
N ALA A 40 6.53 10.84 -12.64
CA ALA A 40 7.98 10.88 -12.87
C ALA A 40 8.49 12.31 -13.16
N ASP A 41 7.65 13.15 -13.75
CA ASP A 41 8.00 14.52 -14.15
C ASP A 41 7.55 15.59 -13.14
N ASP A 42 6.83 15.20 -12.07
CA ASP A 42 6.17 16.14 -11.15
C ASP A 42 7.01 16.49 -9.91
N GLY A 43 8.24 15.97 -9.79
CA GLY A 43 9.09 16.17 -8.61
C GLY A 43 8.57 15.48 -7.34
N VAL A 44 7.62 14.55 -7.49
CA VAL A 44 7.00 13.80 -6.39
C VAL A 44 7.54 12.38 -6.36
N THR A 45 8.00 11.93 -5.19
CA THR A 45 8.38 10.52 -4.96
C THR A 45 7.44 9.87 -3.96
N PHE A 46 6.67 8.87 -4.38
CA PHE A 46 5.87 8.06 -3.47
C PHE A 46 6.75 7.03 -2.76
N THR A 47 6.66 6.99 -1.43
CA THR A 47 7.55 6.19 -0.58
C THR A 47 6.86 5.01 0.10
N GLY A 48 5.52 4.98 0.11
CA GLY A 48 4.77 3.89 0.70
C GLY A 48 3.27 4.12 0.67
N VAL A 49 2.52 3.05 0.96
CA VAL A 49 1.08 3.11 1.18
C VAL A 49 0.75 2.28 2.41
N HIS A 50 -0.27 2.69 3.16
CA HIS A 50 -0.85 1.89 4.22
C HIS A 50 -2.36 1.96 4.15
N CYS A 51 -2.99 0.82 3.91
CA CYS A 51 -4.43 0.70 3.76
C CYS A 51 -5.08 0.06 4.99
N SER A 52 -6.15 0.67 5.49
CA SER A 52 -6.97 0.12 6.56
C SER A 52 -8.38 -0.15 6.06
N GLY A 53 -8.74 -1.44 5.98
CA GLY A 53 -10.08 -1.88 5.61
C GLY A 53 -11.14 -1.48 6.63
N ARG A 54 -10.77 -1.37 7.91
CA ARG A 54 -11.68 -0.93 8.98
C ARG A 54 -12.17 0.50 8.76
N SER A 55 -11.26 1.41 8.40
CA SER A 55 -11.58 2.83 8.21
C SER A 55 -11.78 3.20 6.74
N ARG A 56 -11.73 2.23 5.82
CA ARG A 56 -11.93 2.43 4.38
C ARG A 56 -11.05 3.54 3.80
N LEU A 57 -9.78 3.56 4.23
CA LEU A 57 -8.84 4.59 3.81
C LEU A 57 -7.46 4.01 3.52
N CYS A 58 -6.74 4.66 2.62
CA CYS A 58 -5.34 4.41 2.34
C CYS A 58 -4.54 5.71 2.50
N ILE A 59 -3.48 5.66 3.28
CA ILE A 59 -2.52 6.75 3.44
C ILE A 59 -1.36 6.47 2.49
N VAL A 60 -1.19 7.32 1.50
CA VAL A 60 -0.09 7.26 0.53
C VAL A 60 0.96 8.29 0.95
N LYS A 61 2.15 7.82 1.29
CA LYS A 61 3.28 8.67 1.71
C LYS A 61 4.06 9.12 0.49
N LEU A 62 4.46 10.38 0.47
CA LEU A 62 5.24 10.97 -0.61
C LEU A 62 6.27 11.98 -0.09
N THR A 63 7.29 12.22 -0.88
CA THR A 63 8.28 13.27 -0.68
C THR A 63 8.19 14.25 -1.84
N MET A 64 8.15 15.54 -1.53
CA MET A 64 8.12 16.63 -2.50
C MET A 64 8.90 17.80 -1.90
N ASP A 65 9.81 18.39 -2.68
CA ASP A 65 10.70 19.48 -2.22
C ASP A 65 11.44 19.18 -0.92
N SER A 66 11.90 17.94 -0.75
CA SER A 66 12.53 17.41 0.48
C SER A 66 11.62 17.32 1.72
N ASN A 67 10.33 17.66 1.60
CA ASN A 67 9.34 17.53 2.66
C ASN A 67 8.60 16.20 2.55
N SER A 68 8.42 15.54 3.69
CA SER A 68 7.58 14.34 3.80
C SER A 68 6.11 14.75 3.93
N ASN A 69 5.31 14.33 2.98
CA ASN A 69 3.88 14.60 2.88
C ASN A 69 3.09 13.28 2.82
N ALA A 70 1.76 13.37 2.96
CA ALA A 70 0.88 12.22 2.80
C ALA A 70 -0.44 12.63 2.14
N CYS A 71 -0.91 11.78 1.24
CA CYS A 71 -2.23 11.85 0.65
C CYS A 71 -3.13 10.78 1.23
N VAL A 72 -4.39 11.12 1.46
CA VAL A 72 -5.42 10.18 1.91
C VAL A 72 -6.35 9.89 0.74
N VAL A 73 -6.48 8.61 0.42
CA VAL A 73 -7.55 8.08 -0.43
C VAL A 73 -8.61 7.52 0.52
N ASP A 74 -9.75 8.20 0.64
CA ASP A 74 -10.84 7.81 1.52
C ASP A 74 -11.87 6.93 0.78
N ARG A 75 -12.88 6.44 1.50
CA ARG A 75 -14.04 5.69 0.97
C ARG A 75 -13.69 4.49 0.08
N VAL A 76 -12.53 3.88 0.29
CA VAL A 76 -12.09 2.68 -0.41
C VAL A 76 -13.01 1.51 -0.05
N MET A 77 -13.61 0.88 -1.06
CA MET A 77 -14.51 -0.26 -0.88
C MET A 77 -13.76 -1.59 -0.98
N ASP A 78 -12.85 -1.69 -1.96
CA ASP A 78 -11.98 -2.84 -2.18
C ASP A 78 -10.70 -2.45 -2.95
N SER A 79 -9.89 -3.43 -3.33
CA SER A 79 -8.63 -3.18 -4.06
C SER A 79 -8.82 -2.56 -5.44
N SER A 80 -9.98 -2.74 -6.08
CA SER A 80 -10.24 -2.21 -7.43
C SER A 80 -10.37 -0.69 -7.48
N ASP A 81 -10.66 -0.06 -6.34
CA ASP A 81 -10.62 1.40 -6.18
C ASP A 81 -9.18 1.95 -6.19
N LEU A 82 -8.19 1.08 -5.94
CA LEU A 82 -6.77 1.44 -5.80
C LEU A 82 -5.96 0.99 -7.02
N ILE A 83 -6.15 -0.25 -7.45
CA ILE A 83 -5.38 -0.88 -8.53
C ILE A 83 -6.28 -1.56 -9.56
N THR A 84 -5.78 -1.62 -10.78
CA THR A 84 -6.30 -2.48 -11.84
C THR A 84 -5.18 -3.36 -12.36
N THR A 85 -5.48 -4.61 -12.70
CA THR A 85 -4.49 -5.56 -13.21
C THR A 85 -4.82 -5.88 -14.66
N SER A 86 -3.87 -5.57 -15.55
CA SER A 86 -3.97 -5.87 -16.98
C SER A 86 -3.84 -7.37 -17.25
N ALA A 87 -4.19 -7.80 -18.48
CA ALA A 87 -4.14 -9.20 -18.88
C ALA A 87 -2.73 -9.82 -18.80
N ASP A 88 -1.69 -8.99 -18.90
CA ASP A 88 -0.27 -9.32 -18.74
C ASP A 88 0.19 -9.33 -17.27
N LYS A 89 -0.72 -9.15 -16.31
CA LYS A 89 -0.47 -9.02 -14.86
C LYS A 89 0.26 -7.72 -14.46
N THR A 90 0.32 -6.73 -15.34
CA THR A 90 0.82 -5.40 -14.97
C THR A 90 -0.20 -4.69 -14.08
N VAL A 91 0.25 -4.17 -12.94
CA VAL A 91 -0.56 -3.37 -12.00
C VAL A 91 -0.54 -1.91 -12.43
N HIS A 92 -1.72 -1.33 -12.54
CA HIS A 92 -1.96 0.08 -12.82
C HIS A 92 -2.72 0.72 -11.65
N VAL A 93 -2.56 2.03 -11.47
CA VAL A 93 -3.36 2.81 -10.53
C VAL A 93 -4.78 2.91 -11.07
N ALA A 94 -5.78 2.61 -10.24
CA ALA A 94 -7.18 2.75 -10.63
C ALA A 94 -7.58 4.23 -10.80
N PRO A 95 -8.54 4.56 -11.67
CA PRO A 95 -8.95 5.95 -11.93
C PRO A 95 -9.40 6.72 -10.68
N TYR A 96 -10.04 6.02 -9.74
CA TYR A 96 -10.48 6.62 -8.47
C TYR A 96 -9.28 7.08 -7.63
N ALA A 97 -8.34 6.18 -7.32
CA ALA A 97 -7.13 6.52 -6.61
C ALA A 97 -6.28 7.58 -7.33
N GLN A 98 -6.18 7.51 -8.67
CA GLN A 98 -5.46 8.51 -9.46
C GLN A 98 -6.06 9.91 -9.25
N SER A 99 -7.38 10.03 -9.33
CA SER A 99 -8.09 11.31 -9.16
C SER A 99 -7.94 11.86 -7.74
N ALA A 100 -8.05 10.98 -6.73
CA ALA A 100 -7.87 11.35 -5.32
C ALA A 100 -6.45 11.85 -5.03
N ILE A 101 -5.44 11.17 -5.56
CA ILE A 101 -4.03 11.53 -5.38
C ILE A 101 -3.71 12.83 -6.13
N ALA A 102 -4.16 12.99 -7.38
CA ALA A 102 -3.96 14.22 -8.13
C ALA A 102 -4.59 15.43 -7.41
N SER A 103 -5.82 15.28 -6.90
CA SER A 103 -6.50 16.33 -6.12
C SER A 103 -5.78 16.66 -4.81
N CYS A 104 -5.10 15.69 -4.21
CA CYS A 104 -4.27 15.91 -3.04
C CYS A 104 -2.98 16.66 -3.40
N LEU A 105 -2.30 16.28 -4.49
CA LEU A 105 -1.06 16.92 -4.94
C LEU A 105 -1.25 18.40 -5.26
N GLN A 106 -2.40 18.77 -5.83
CA GLN A 106 -2.77 20.17 -6.09
C GLN A 106 -2.80 21.06 -4.83
N LYS A 107 -2.89 20.49 -3.62
CA LYS A 107 -2.88 21.26 -2.37
C LYS A 107 -1.48 21.66 -1.91
N PHE A 108 -0.44 21.09 -2.52
CA PHE A 108 0.96 21.39 -2.22
C PHE A 108 1.62 22.29 -3.26
N GLN A 109 0.93 22.58 -4.36
CA GLN A 109 1.32 23.52 -5.41
C GLN A 109 0.74 24.91 -5.12
#